data_AF-D2I1L2-F1
#
_entry.id   AF-D2I1L2-F1
#
_cell.length_a   1.000
_cell.length_b   1.000
_cell.length_c   1.000
_cell.angle_alpha   90.00
_cell.angle_beta   90.00
_cell.angle_gamma   90.00
#
_symmetry.space_group_name_H-M   'P 1'
#
loop_
_entity.id
_entity.type
_entity.pdbx_description
1 polymer ?
#
loop_
_entity_poly.entity_id
_entity_poly.type
_entity_poly.pdbx_seq_one_letter_code
_entity_poly.pdbx_strand_id
1 'polypeptide(L)'
;MFIFIKHGDDQQFLVNTNCSVVRLLHYTRSKVGLPKTDTIDLCDESGTMKLLFLTKTPEDYASKFLTARDTYYICKVERGAPGTRLENAYKAFVPLLKNPEPELI
;
A
#
# COMPACT_ATOMS: atom_id res chain seq x y z
N MET A 1 -1.63 -17.76 1.09
CA MET A 1 -1.04 -17.45 -0.24
C MET A 1 -0.04 -16.32 -0.05
N PHE A 2 0.99 -16.20 -0.88
CA PHE A 2 2.01 -15.16 -0.70
C PHE A 2 2.10 -14.22 -1.90
N ILE A 3 2.48 -12.97 -1.64
CA ILE A 3 2.79 -11.93 -2.62
C ILE A 3 4.15 -11.32 -2.30
N PHE A 4 4.75 -10.64 -3.28
CA PHE A 4 5.91 -9.79 -3.06
C PHE A 4 5.46 -8.34 -2.87
N ILE A 5 6.05 -7.66 -1.91
CA ILE A 5 5.92 -6.21 -1.76
C ILE A 5 7.30 -5.58 -1.93
N LYS A 6 7.44 -4.70 -2.93
CA LYS A 6 8.63 -3.92 -3.25
C LYS A 6 8.58 -2.51 -2.65
N HIS A 7 9.75 -2.01 -2.25
CA HIS A 7 9.95 -0.66 -1.71
C HIS A 7 11.42 -0.24 -1.78
N GLY A 8 11.70 1.04 -1.56
CA GLY A 8 13.04 1.59 -1.44
C GLY A 8 13.91 1.32 -2.66
N ASP A 9 15.14 0.87 -2.40
CA ASP A 9 16.16 0.54 -3.40
C ASP A 9 16.09 -0.95 -3.75
N ASP A 10 15.06 -1.34 -4.51
CA ASP A 10 14.75 -2.74 -4.89
C ASP A 10 14.60 -3.74 -3.72
N GLN A 11 14.30 -3.22 -2.53
CA GLN A 11 14.03 -4.07 -1.37
C GLN A 11 12.66 -4.72 -1.51
N GLN A 12 12.55 -5.96 -1.05
CA GLN A 12 11.29 -6.68 -1.07
C GLN A 12 11.11 -7.61 0.11
N PHE A 13 9.86 -7.88 0.45
CA PHE A 13 9.50 -8.91 1.41
C PHE A 13 8.22 -9.66 1.02
N LEU A 14 8.11 -10.90 1.50
CA LEU A 14 6.93 -11.72 1.31
C LEU A 14 5.85 -11.36 2.34
N VAL A 15 4.60 -11.38 1.89
CA VAL A 15 3.42 -11.18 2.75
C VAL A 15 2.41 -12.29 2.51
N ASN A 16 1.89 -12.88 3.60
CA ASN A 16 0.81 -13.85 3.53
C ASN A 16 -0.54 -13.13 3.38
N THR A 17 -1.25 -13.38 2.28
CA THR A 17 -2.56 -12.78 1.99
C THR A 17 -3.74 -13.51 2.64
N ASN A 18 -3.50 -14.63 3.34
CA ASN A 18 -4.52 -15.31 4.17
C ASN A 18 -4.70 -14.63 5.54
N CYS A 19 -4.50 -13.31 5.61
CA CYS A 19 -4.76 -12.49 6.77
C CYS A 19 -5.70 -11.34 6.37
N SER A 20 -6.29 -10.66 7.36
CA SER A 20 -7.17 -9.54 7.10
C SER A 20 -6.44 -8.38 6.41
N VAL A 21 -7.17 -7.61 5.60
CA VAL A 21 -6.63 -6.39 4.95
C VAL A 21 -6.00 -5.44 5.97
N VAL A 22 -6.65 -5.22 7.11
CA VAL A 22 -6.10 -4.35 8.16
C VAL A 22 -4.77 -4.86 8.73
N ARG A 23 -4.63 -6.18 8.93
CA ARG A 23 -3.40 -6.79 9.43
C ARG A 23 -2.30 -6.73 8.37
N LEU A 24 -2.64 -6.95 7.11
CA LEU A 24 -1.72 -6.83 5.99
C LEU A 24 -1.16 -5.40 5.91
N LEU A 25 -2.02 -4.38 5.86
CA LEU A 25 -1.59 -2.98 5.77
C LEU A 25 -0.76 -2.56 7.00
N HIS A 26 -1.15 -3.00 8.20
CA HIS A 26 -0.38 -2.74 9.42
C HIS A 26 1.03 -3.35 9.35
N TYR A 27 1.14 -4.62 8.94
CA TYR A 27 2.42 -5.31 8.81
C TYR A 27 3.31 -4.64 7.76
N THR A 28 2.76 -4.39 6.56
CA THR A 28 3.46 -3.75 5.45
C THR A 28 4.03 -2.39 5.87
N ARG A 29 3.22 -1.55 6.52
CA ARG A 29 3.66 -0.24 7.02
C ARG A 29 4.81 -0.34 8.04
N SER A 30 4.70 -1.30 8.95
CA SER A 30 5.74 -1.57 9.96
C SER A 30 7.06 -1.98 9.32
N LYS A 31 7.01 -2.82 8.26
CA LYS A 31 8.21 -3.29 7.55
C LYS A 31 9.00 -2.19 6.87
N VAL A 32 8.34 -1.10 6.48
CA VAL A 32 9.00 0.09 5.90
C VAL A 32 9.23 1.23 6.88
N GLY A 33 9.03 0.99 8.19
CA GLY A 33 9.35 1.96 9.23
C GLY A 33 8.47 3.21 9.27
N LEU A 34 7.27 3.16 8.66
CA LEU A 34 6.36 4.31 8.65
C LEU A 34 5.56 4.42 9.96
N PRO A 35 5.24 5.66 10.41
CA PRO A 35 4.39 5.90 11.57
C PRO A 35 3.00 5.27 11.45
N LYS A 36 2.38 4.89 12.56
CA LYS A 36 1.01 4.33 12.57
C LYS A 36 -0.06 5.28 12.04
N THR A 37 0.22 6.59 12.05
CA THR A 37 -0.65 7.65 11.54
C THR A 37 -0.63 7.75 10.02
N ASP A 38 0.41 7.20 9.37
CA ASP A 38 0.48 7.20 7.91
C ASP A 38 -0.46 6.14 7.34
N THR A 39 -1.24 6.59 6.36
CA THR A 39 -2.06 5.72 5.52
C THR A 39 -1.20 5.25 4.35
N ILE A 40 -1.21 3.94 4.13
CA ILE A 40 -0.56 3.31 2.98
C ILE A 40 -1.58 2.50 2.20
N ASP A 41 -1.23 2.22 0.96
CA ASP A 41 -1.92 1.28 0.10
C ASP A 41 -0.92 0.59 -0.83
N LEU A 42 -1.39 -0.31 -1.68
CA LEU A 42 -0.59 -1.03 -2.66
C LEU A 42 -1.00 -0.64 -4.09
N CYS A 43 -0.04 -0.51 -4.98
CA CYS A 43 -0.28 -0.59 -6.43
C CYS A 43 0.39 -1.83 -7.04
N ASP A 44 -0.09 -2.27 -8.19
CA ASP A 44 0.59 -3.30 -8.99
C ASP A 44 1.65 -2.69 -9.92
N GLU A 45 2.27 -3.55 -10.73
CA GLU A 45 3.28 -3.19 -11.73
C GLU A 45 2.82 -2.22 -12.82
N SER A 46 1.51 -2.05 -13.01
CA SER A 46 0.94 -1.06 -13.93
C SER A 46 0.65 0.30 -13.26
N GLY A 47 1.00 0.44 -11.97
CA GLY A 47 0.64 1.61 -11.17
C GLY A 47 -0.82 1.61 -10.70
N THR A 48 -1.59 0.55 -10.96
CA THR A 48 -3.01 0.50 -10.57
C THR A 48 -3.14 0.29 -9.06
N MET A 49 -3.69 1.30 -8.36
CA MET A 49 -3.97 1.25 -6.93
C MET A 49 -5.01 0.18 -6.56
N LYS A 50 -4.79 -0.53 -5.45
CA LYS A 50 -5.70 -1.56 -4.94
C LYS A 50 -6.80 -1.02 -4.02
N LEU A 51 -6.63 0.19 -3.52
CA LEU A 51 -7.58 0.91 -2.67
C LEU A 51 -7.99 0.11 -1.43
N LEU A 52 -7.07 -0.68 -0.87
CA LEU A 52 -7.34 -1.56 0.27
C LEU A 52 -7.70 -0.75 1.51
N PHE A 53 -7.10 0.42 1.67
CA PHE A 53 -7.40 1.34 2.78
C PHE A 53 -8.83 1.92 2.75
N LEU A 54 -9.54 1.78 1.62
CA LEU A 54 -10.94 2.20 1.45
C LEU A 54 -11.95 1.06 1.60
N THR A 55 -11.48 -0.17 1.79
CA THR A 55 -12.39 -1.32 1.87
C THR A 55 -13.37 -1.16 3.04
N LYS A 56 -14.64 -1.43 2.78
CA LYS A 56 -15.67 -1.48 3.83
C LYS A 56 -15.59 -2.76 4.65
N THR A 57 -14.81 -3.74 4.20
CA THR A 57 -14.61 -5.04 4.86
C THR A 57 -13.14 -5.27 5.21
N PRO A 58 -12.54 -4.46 6.10
CA PRO A 58 -11.10 -4.54 6.40
C PRO A 58 -10.67 -5.86 7.07
N GLU A 59 -11.63 -6.61 7.62
CA GLU A 59 -11.42 -7.94 8.21
C GLU A 59 -11.42 -9.07 7.17
N ASP A 60 -11.84 -8.81 5.93
CA ASP A 60 -11.77 -9.80 4.87
C ASP A 60 -10.32 -10.18 4.57
N TYR A 61 -10.13 -11.43 4.13
CA TYR A 61 -8.83 -11.89 3.67
C TYR A 61 -8.33 -11.05 2.49
N ALA A 62 -7.09 -10.59 2.61
CA ALA A 62 -6.43 -9.82 1.56
C ALA A 62 -6.32 -10.59 0.23
N SER A 63 -6.34 -11.93 0.27
CA SER A 63 -6.37 -12.79 -0.92
C SER A 63 -7.61 -12.58 -1.80
N LYS A 64 -8.67 -11.92 -1.31
CA LYS A 64 -9.81 -11.48 -2.15
C LYS A 64 -9.45 -10.34 -3.10
N PHE A 65 -8.42 -9.56 -2.78
CA PHE A 65 -8.06 -8.33 -3.50
C PHE A 65 -6.68 -8.40 -4.17
N LEU A 66 -5.85 -9.36 -3.75
CA LEU A 66 -4.47 -9.51 -4.18
C LEU A 66 -4.26 -10.90 -4.78
N THR A 67 -3.68 -10.93 -5.98
CA THR A 67 -3.36 -12.15 -6.70
C THR A 67 -2.09 -12.76 -6.13
N ALA A 68 -2.11 -14.07 -5.89
CA ALA A 68 -0.94 -14.76 -5.34
C ALA A 68 0.22 -14.79 -6.35
N ARG A 69 1.45 -14.65 -5.82
CA ARG A 69 2.72 -14.61 -6.56
C ARG A 69 2.99 -13.31 -7.33
N ASP A 70 2.03 -12.39 -7.38
CA ASP A 70 2.23 -11.07 -7.96
C ASP A 70 3.14 -10.19 -7.08
N THR A 71 3.68 -9.15 -7.72
CA THR A 71 4.45 -8.09 -7.08
C THR A 71 3.59 -6.84 -6.94
N TYR A 72 3.62 -6.25 -5.75
CA TYR A 72 2.99 -4.99 -5.43
C TYR A 72 4.00 -4.00 -4.88
N TYR A 73 3.70 -2.71 -4.98
CA TYR A 73 4.54 -1.62 -4.53
C TYR A 73 3.80 -0.82 -3.47
N ILE A 74 4.52 -0.39 -2.43
CA ILE A 74 3.92 0.38 -1.34
C ILE A 74 3.79 1.83 -1.76
N CYS A 75 2.59 2.39 -1.63
CA CYS A 75 2.32 3.81 -1.82
C CYS A 75 1.86 4.43 -0.51
N LYS A 76 2.40 5.61 -0.17
CA LYS A 76 1.84 6.47 0.87
C LYS A 76 0.65 7.24 0.30
N VAL A 77 -0.45 7.28 1.03
CA VAL A 77 -1.62 8.08 0.69
C VAL A 77 -1.47 9.45 1.33
N GLU A 78 -1.19 10.47 0.52
CA GLU A 78 -1.12 11.85 0.99
C GLU A 78 -2.50 12.48 0.99
N ARG A 79 -2.84 13.13 2.11
CA ARG A 79 -4.04 13.94 2.27
C ARG A 79 -3.70 15.42 2.32
N GLY A 80 -4.72 16.27 2.24
CA GLY A 80 -4.54 17.70 2.46
C GLY A 80 -3.99 18.03 3.85
N ALA A 81 -3.42 19.22 3.99
CA ALA A 81 -2.80 19.64 5.24
C ALA A 81 -3.84 19.68 6.39
N PRO A 82 -3.45 19.32 7.62
CA PRO A 82 -4.31 19.43 8.80
C PRO A 82 -4.87 20.84 8.98
N GLY A 83 -6.14 20.97 9.36
CA GLY A 83 -6.82 22.24 9.58
C GLY A 83 -7.27 22.95 8.29
N THR A 84 -7.08 22.34 7.12
CA THR A 84 -7.60 22.88 5.85
C THR A 84 -8.93 22.25 5.48
N ARG A 85 -9.71 22.91 4.62
CA ARG A 85 -10.93 22.34 4.03
C ARG A 85 -10.66 21.02 3.27
N LEU A 86 -9.41 20.76 2.91
CA LEU A 86 -8.97 19.59 2.15
C LEU A 86 -8.29 18.53 3.03
N GLU A 87 -8.27 18.67 4.35
CA GLU A 87 -7.59 17.74 5.27
C GLU A 87 -7.92 16.26 5.01
N ASN A 88 -9.18 15.98 4.65
CA ASN A 88 -9.63 14.61 4.35
C ASN A 88 -9.56 14.25 2.86
N ALA A 89 -9.27 15.21 1.97
CA ALA A 89 -9.19 14.97 0.53
C ALA A 89 -7.89 14.27 0.15
N TYR A 90 -7.97 13.35 -0.82
CA TYR A 90 -6.78 12.73 -1.42
C TYR A 90 -6.03 13.75 -2.25
N LYS A 91 -4.73 13.86 -1.99
CA LYS A 91 -3.84 14.74 -2.73
C LYS A 91 -3.02 13.95 -3.75
N ALA A 92 -2.41 12.85 -3.30
CA ALA A 92 -1.54 12.02 -4.14
C ALA A 92 -1.38 10.61 -3.55
N PHE A 93 -0.99 9.68 -4.41
CA PHE A 93 -0.40 8.40 -4.02
C PHE A 93 1.08 8.49 -4.35
N VAL A 94 1.94 8.36 -3.34
CA VAL A 94 3.39 8.51 -3.51
C VAL A 94 4.05 7.14 -3.35
N PRO A 95 4.57 6.52 -4.43
CA PRO A 95 5.27 5.25 -4.32
C PRO A 95 6.51 5.41 -3.46
N LEU A 96 6.73 4.47 -2.56
CA LEU A 96 7.90 4.43 -1.68
C LEU A 96 9.03 3.66 -2.36
N LEU A 97 9.44 4.12 -3.54
CA LEU A 97 10.54 3.57 -4.34
C LEU A 97 11.62 4.64 -4.51
N LYS A 98 12.88 4.21 -4.50
CA LYS A 98 14.03 5.11 -4.72
C LYS A 98 14.21 5.41 -6.21
N ASN A 99 14.00 4.41 -7.06
CA ASN A 99 14.06 4.50 -8.52
C ASN A 99 12.84 3.75 -9.11
N PRO A 100 11.63 4.34 -9.07
CA PRO A 100 10.46 3.71 -9.69
C PRO A 100 10.66 3.58 -11.20
N GLU A 101 10.20 2.46 -11.77
CA GLU A 101 10.05 2.33 -13.22
C GLU A 101 9.11 3.44 -13.75
N PRO A 102 9.34 3.99 -14.95
CA PRO A 102 8.53 5.10 -15.48
C PRO A 102 7.03 4.82 -15.50
N GLU A 103 6.61 3.57 -15.68
CA GLU A 103 5.21 3.14 -15.69
C GLU A 103 4.51 3.27 -14.32
N LEU A 104 5.26 3.49 -13.24
CA LEU A 104 4.75 3.64 -11.87
C LEU A 104 4.60 5.11 -11.42
N ILE A 105 4.94 6.09 -12.28
CA ILE A 105 4.92 7.54 -11.98
C ILE A 105 3.68 8.21 -12.57
#